data_AF-A0A3D2U532-F1
#
_entry.id   AF-A0A3D2U532-F1
#
_cell.length_a   1.000
_cell.length_b   1.000
_cell.length_c   1.000
_cell.angle_alpha   90.00
_cell.angle_beta   90.00
_cell.angle_gamma   90.00
#
_symmetry.space_group_name_H-M   'P 1'
#
loop_
_entity.id
_entity.type
_entity.pdbx_description
1 polymer ?
#
loop_
_entity_poly.entity_id
_entity_poly.type
_entity_poly.pdbx_seq_one_letter_code
_entity_poly.pdbx_strand_id
1 'polypeptide(L)' 'MCGILGSWTARPVESGVADEALSAIFHRGPDDEGRLVDGNVFLGMRRLAVIDLQGGRQPVT' A
#
# COMPACT_ATOMS: atom_id res chain seq x y z
N MET A 1 -9.93 0.14 9.84
CA MET A 1 -9.75 1.22 8.85
C MET A 1 -8.40 0.99 8.19
N CYS A 2 -8.34 0.81 6.87
CA CYS A 2 -7.10 0.50 6.13
C CYS A 2 -6.02 1.58 6.23
N GLY A 3 -4.78 1.21 5.93
CA GLY A 3 -3.66 2.12 5.70
C GLY A 3 -3.42 2.31 4.21
N ILE A 4 -3.16 3.54 3.77
CA ILE A 4 -2.85 3.89 2.38
C ILE A 4 -1.57 4.73 2.41
N LEU A 5 -0.65 4.43 1.50
CA LEU A 5 0.60 5.15 1.29
C LEU A 5 0.72 5.51 -0.19
N GLY A 6 1.14 6.73 -0.49
CA GLY A 6 1.34 7.18 -1.86
C GLY A 6 2.54 8.10 -1.98
N SER A 7 3.26 8.02 -3.09
CA SER A 7 4.29 8.98 -3.46
C SER A 7 4.21 9.29 -4.95
N TRP A 8 4.43 10.57 -5.28
CA TRP A 8 4.65 11.03 -6.64
C TRP A 8 5.66 12.16 -6.60
N THR A 9 6.89 11.86 -7.05
CA THR A 9 8.04 12.77 -6.95
C THR A 9 8.82 12.82 -8.26
N ALA A 10 9.77 13.74 -8.39
CA ALA A 10 10.60 13.86 -9.61
C ALA A 10 11.48 12.62 -9.86
N ARG A 11 11.83 11.89 -8.80
CA ARG A 11 12.52 10.60 -8.85
C ARG A 11 11.71 9.56 -8.06
N PRO A 12 11.78 8.27 -8.40
CA PRO A 12 11.10 7.24 -7.62
C PRO A 12 11.59 7.24 -6.17
N VAL A 13 10.68 6.96 -5.24
CA VAL A 13 11.06 6.66 -3.86
C VAL A 13 11.78 5.32 -3.85
N GLU A 14 12.85 5.24 -3.05
CA GLU A 14 13.57 3.99 -2.85
C GLU A 14 12.63 2.94 -2.24
N SER A 15 12.62 1.74 -2.80
CA SER A 15 11.69 0.68 -2.38
C SER A 15 11.79 0.35 -0.89
N GLY A 16 13.00 0.35 -0.33
CA GLY A 16 13.20 0.10 1.10
C GLY A 16 12.49 1.10 2.00
N VAL A 17 12.54 2.39 1.64
CA VAL A 17 11.86 3.47 2.37
C VAL A 17 10.34 3.32 2.26
N ALA A 18 9.84 3.00 1.07
CA ALA A 18 8.41 2.80 0.85
C ALA A 18 7.87 1.58 1.61
N ASP A 19 8.62 0.48 1.61
CA ASP A 19 8.26 -0.76 2.32
C ASP A 19 8.30 -0.56 3.86
N GLU A 20 9.27 0.19 4.38
CA GLU A 20 9.33 0.56 5.80
C GLU A 20 8.15 1.44 6.21
N ALA A 21 7.84 2.46 5.42
CA ALA A 21 6.68 3.32 5.65
C ALA A 21 5.36 2.54 5.60
N LEU A 22 5.23 1.56 4.69
CA LEU A 22 4.06 0.70 4.62
C LEU A 22 3.95 -0.24 5.83
N SER A 23 5.09 -0.70 6.36
CA SER A 23 5.18 -1.51 7.58
C SER A 23 4.82 -0.73 8.84
N ALA A 24 5.19 0.55 8.92
CA ALA A 24 4.85 1.41 10.05
C ALA A 24 3.33 1.57 10.27
N ILE A 25 2.54 1.42 9.20
CA ILE A 25 1.07 1.48 9.25
C ILE A 25 0.38 0.11 9.27
N PHE A 26 1.12 -0.99 9.53
CA PHE A 26 0.58 -2.36 9.59
C PHE A 26 -0.66 -2.50 10.48
N HIS A 27 -0.68 -1.84 11.64
CA HIS A 27 -1.78 -1.87 12.60
C HIS A 27 -3.13 -1.40 12.04
N ARG A 28 -3.14 -0.70 10.89
CA ARG A 28 -4.37 -0.27 10.19
C ARG A 28 -4.97 -1.38 9.32
N GLY A 29 -4.18 -2.36 8.92
CA GLY A 29 -4.64 -3.42 8.03
C GLY A 29 -3.74 -4.65 8.10
N PRO A 30 -3.96 -5.53 9.09
CA PRO A 30 -3.13 -6.71 9.31
C PRO A 30 -3.47 -7.88 8.37
N ASP A 31 -4.56 -7.80 7.61
CA ASP A 31 -5.09 -8.94 6.86
C ASP A 31 -4.42 -9.11 5.49
N ASP A 32 -3.98 -8.02 4.87
CA ASP A 32 -3.35 -8.04 3.54
C ASP A 32 -2.51 -6.78 3.27
N GLU A 33 -1.59 -6.87 2.32
CA GLU A 33 -0.80 -5.75 1.82
C GLU A 33 -0.75 -5.74 0.29
N GLY A 34 -0.52 -4.55 -0.27
CA GLY A 34 -0.38 -4.42 -1.72
C GLY A 34 0.43 -3.19 -2.09
N ARG A 35 1.04 -3.26 -3.28
CA ARG A 35 1.84 -2.17 -3.85
C ARG A 35 1.72 -2.13 -5.36
N LEU A 36 1.76 -0.92 -5.89
CA LEU A 36 1.84 -0.61 -7.32
C LEU A 36 2.94 0.43 -7.50
N VAL A 37 3.85 0.15 -8.43
CA VAL A 37 4.92 1.07 -8.83
C VAL A 37 4.80 1.31 -10.32
N ASP A 38 4.64 2.57 -10.70
CA ASP A 38 4.56 3.00 -12.09
C ASP A 38 5.40 4.27 -12.29
N GLY A 39 6.57 4.12 -12.89
CA GLY A 39 7.55 5.19 -13.04
C GLY A 39 7.93 5.82 -11.68
N ASN A 40 7.55 7.08 -11.49
CA ASN A 40 7.80 7.83 -10.27
C ASN A 40 6.63 7.80 -9.27
N VAL A 41 5.60 7.00 -9.55
CA VAL A 41 4.44 6.82 -8.69
C VAL A 41 4.61 5.54 -7.89
N PHE A 42 4.40 5.64 -6.58
CA PHE A 42 4.23 4.51 -5.68
C PHE A 42 2.85 4.60 -5.04
N LEU A 43 2.10 3.50 -5.03
CA LEU A 43 0.90 3.30 -4.24
C LEU A 43 1.10 2.05 -3.39
N GLY A 44 0.82 2.14 -2.10
CA GLY A 44 0.89 1.04 -1.16
C GLY A 44 -0.34 1.01 -0.27
N MET A 45 -0.71 -0.18 0.21
CA MET A 45 -1.85 -0.34 1.11
C MET A 45 -1.62 -1.42 2.17
N ARG A 46 -2.26 -1.23 3.33
CA ARG A 46 -2.46 -2.21 4.40
C ARG A 46 -3.97 -2.40 4.57
N ARG A 47 -4.50 -3.59 4.35
CA ARG A 47 -5.94 -3.85 4.34
C ARG A 47 -6.42 -4.51 5.63
N LEU A 48 -7.47 -3.95 6.20
CA LEU A 48 -8.37 -4.66 7.11
C LEU A 48 -9.56 -5.14 6.27
N ALA A 49 -9.70 -6.44 6.08
CA ALA A 49 -10.72 -7.06 5.25
C ALA A 49 -12.06 -7.09 6.00
N VAL A 50 -12.96 -6.16 5.65
CA VAL A 50 -14.31 -6.06 6.24
C VAL A 50 -15.41 -6.44 5.25
N ILE A 51 -15.30 -5.97 4.01
CA ILE A 51 -16.25 -6.23 2.92
C ILE A 51 -15.50 -6.86 1.75
N ASP A 52 -16.14 -7.85 1.12
CA ASP A 52 -15.59 -8.63 0.01
C ASP A 52 -14.21 -9.19 0.34
N LEU A 53 -14.17 -10.15 1.26
CA LEU A 53 -12.93 -10.68 1.83
C LEU A 53 -11.98 -11.23 0.75
N GLN A 54 -12.53 -11.85 -0.30
CA GLN A 54 -11.76 -12.50 -1.36
C GLN A 54 -11.44 -11.58 -2.55
N GLY A 55 -12.40 -10.75 -2.99
CA GLY A 55 -12.26 -9.93 -4.20
C GLY A 55 -11.73 -8.51 -3.94
N GLY A 56 -11.82 -8.00 -2.71
CA GLY A 56 -11.50 -6.60 -2.40
C GLY A 56 -10.03 -6.26 -2.25
N ARG A 57 -9.13 -6.95 -2.98
CA ARG A 57 -7.69 -6.72 -2.95
C ARG A 57 -7.35 -5.33 -3.52
N GLN A 58 -6.30 -4.71 -3.00
CA GLN A 58 -5.87 -3.37 -3.38
C GLN A 58 -4.33 -3.32 -3.54
N PRO A 59 -3.75 -2.37 -4.31
CA PRO A 59 -4.42 -1.43 -5.21
C PRO A 59 -5.29 -2.16 -6.25
N VAL A 60 -6.40 -1.54 -6.67
CA VAL A 60 -7.30 -2.12 -7.67
C VAL A 60 -6.61 -1.99 -9.03
N THR A 61 -6.45 -3.12 -9.73
CA THR A 61 -5.77 -3.24 -11.03
C THR A 61 -6.73 -3.66 -12.13
#